data_AF-A0A8X7T3T6-F1
#
_entry.id   AF-A0A8X7T3T6-F1
#
_cell.length_a   1.000
_cell.length_b   1.000
_cell.length_c   1.000
_cell.angle_alpha   90.00
_cell.angle_beta   90.00
_cell.angle_gamma   90.00
#
_symmetry.space_group_name_H-M   'P 1'
#
loop_
_entity.id
_entity.type
_entity.pdbx_description
1 polymer ?
#
loop_
_entity_poly.entity_id
_entity_poly.type
_entity_poly.pdbx_seq_one_letter_code
_entity_poly.pdbx_strand_id
1 'polypeptide(L)'
;MSSPPSRLPLTLIVAASPTNGIGTNGTLPWRLPREMAYFKHVTSFASPASSSDKAGKNAVVMGRNTWESIPTRFRPLAGRVNVVISRSASADELGIDATQDTHLFPNPTEALTYLRTRQTTQSPTPLSRIFLIGGAQLYAQALQEDNGVGKANGAPEGGWNLDRLLVTRILNPSYEQCDVFLPEFRTAEQISSEAQEEGAGNAGNDDTESAAKGGEGKPLDRLVWQRSSPDELEEFAGGAQIPGLDSIRGVQEEKGTSYEFQMWTRVRQ
;
A
#
# COMPACT_ATOMS: atom_id res chain seq x y z
N MET A 1 2.34 21.98 -27.98
CA MET A 1 1.45 21.62 -26.87
C MET A 1 2.27 20.79 -25.91
N SER A 2 2.66 21.35 -24.76
CA SER A 2 3.39 20.59 -23.73
C SER A 2 2.39 19.66 -23.06
N SER A 3 2.67 18.34 -23.05
CA SER A 3 1.84 17.38 -22.32
C SER A 3 1.66 17.86 -20.87
N PRO A 4 0.46 17.78 -20.27
CA PRO A 4 0.31 18.12 -18.86
C PRO A 4 1.31 17.27 -18.06
N PRO A 5 1.96 17.82 -17.02
CA PRO A 5 2.87 17.03 -16.20
C PRO A 5 2.12 15.79 -15.71
N SER A 6 2.57 14.61 -16.12
CA SER A 6 1.95 13.35 -15.72
C SER A 6 1.96 13.33 -14.19
N ARG A 7 0.77 13.18 -13.58
CA ARG A 7 0.69 13.02 -12.13
C ARG A 7 1.58 11.83 -11.74
N LEU A 8 2.35 11.97 -10.67
CA LEU A 8 3.24 10.90 -10.23
C LEU A 8 2.38 9.68 -9.84
N PRO A 9 2.60 8.51 -10.44
CA PRO A 9 1.92 7.30 -10.02
C PRO A 9 2.18 7.01 -8.54
N LEU A 10 1.11 6.77 -7.79
CA LEU A 10 1.18 6.36 -6.39
C LEU A 10 0.70 4.92 -6.27
N THR A 11 1.50 4.09 -5.60
CA THR A 11 1.13 2.72 -5.23
C THR A 11 0.79 2.66 -3.75
N LEU A 12 -0.42 2.25 -3.39
CA LEU A 12 -0.75 1.91 -2.01
C LEU A 12 -0.27 0.48 -1.75
N ILE A 13 0.39 0.23 -0.63
CA ILE A 13 0.74 -1.13 -0.20
C ILE A 13 0.23 -1.37 1.22
N VAL A 14 -0.44 -2.50 1.44
CA VAL A 14 -1.14 -2.81 2.69
C VAL A 14 -1.29 -4.33 2.87
N ALA A 15 -1.28 -4.80 4.11
CA ALA A 15 -1.77 -6.13 4.47
C ALA A 15 -3.14 -5.97 5.16
N ALA A 16 -4.15 -6.71 4.71
CA ALA A 16 -5.53 -6.54 5.15
C ALA A 16 -6.25 -7.88 5.35
N SER A 17 -7.03 -7.99 6.42
CA SER A 17 -7.92 -9.12 6.69
C SER A 17 -9.03 -9.25 5.64
N PRO A 18 -9.80 -10.35 5.61
CA PRO A 18 -10.95 -10.48 4.70
C PRO A 18 -11.95 -9.33 4.85
N THR A 19 -12.12 -8.84 6.08
CA THR A 19 -12.95 -7.69 6.45
C THR A 19 -12.21 -6.35 6.34
N ASN A 20 -11.08 -6.28 5.62
CA ASN A 20 -10.24 -5.10 5.48
C ASN A 20 -9.65 -4.56 6.80
N GLY A 21 -9.57 -5.37 7.86
CA GLY A 21 -8.86 -5.01 9.08
C GLY A 21 -7.35 -4.91 8.83
N ILE A 22 -6.72 -3.81 9.26
CA ILE A 22 -5.30 -3.51 9.01
C ILE A 22 -4.50 -3.20 10.28
N GLY A 23 -5.17 -3.12 11.43
CA GLY A 23 -4.53 -2.76 12.69
C GLY A 23 -5.39 -3.09 13.89
N THR A 24 -4.73 -3.33 15.02
CA THR A 24 -5.32 -3.43 16.35
C THR A 24 -4.45 -2.65 17.34
N ASN A 25 -5.04 -1.76 18.13
CA ASN A 25 -4.34 -0.98 19.17
C ASN A 25 -3.06 -0.28 18.65
N GLY A 26 -3.10 0.25 17.43
CA GLY A 26 -1.96 0.95 16.81
C GLY A 26 -0.83 0.04 16.27
N THR A 27 -1.03 -1.27 16.24
CA THR A 27 -0.05 -2.26 15.74
C THR A 27 -0.66 -3.19 14.71
N LEU A 28 0.18 -3.98 14.02
CA LEU A 28 -0.30 -5.05 13.15
C LEU A 28 -0.80 -6.22 14.03
N PRO A 29 -1.99 -6.81 13.75
CA PRO A 29 -2.55 -7.90 14.55
C PRO A 29 -1.86 -9.25 14.28
N TRP A 30 -0.96 -9.30 13.29
CA TRP A 30 -0.16 -10.47 12.91
C TRP A 30 1.34 -10.17 12.92
N ARG A 31 2.15 -11.23 12.93
CA ARG A 31 3.62 -11.15 12.80
C ARG A 31 4.12 -12.14 11.76
N LEU A 32 4.15 -11.67 10.51
CA LEU A 32 4.47 -12.43 9.32
C LEU A 32 5.82 -11.97 8.71
N PRO A 33 6.96 -12.54 9.13
CA PRO A 33 8.27 -12.19 8.59
C PRO A 33 8.39 -12.27 7.07
N ARG A 34 7.72 -13.23 6.41
CA ARG A 34 7.75 -13.36 4.96
C ARG A 34 6.96 -12.24 4.30
N GLU A 35 5.77 -11.92 4.80
CA GLU A 35 5.01 -10.73 4.36
C GLU A 35 5.85 -9.44 4.50
N MET A 36 6.55 -9.27 5.63
CA MET A 36 7.43 -8.12 5.84
C MET A 36 8.64 -8.11 4.90
N ALA A 37 9.16 -9.29 4.51
CA ALA A 37 10.22 -9.41 3.50
C ALA A 37 9.72 -8.98 2.12
N TYR A 38 8.49 -9.35 1.74
CA TYR A 38 7.81 -8.87 0.53
C TYR A 38 7.64 -7.34 0.58
N PHE A 39 7.08 -6.78 1.65
CA PHE A 39 6.93 -5.34 1.82
C PHE A 39 8.27 -4.61 1.68
N LYS A 40 9.31 -5.09 2.35
CA LYS A 40 10.66 -4.51 2.27
C LYS A 40 11.20 -4.57 0.85
N HIS A 41 11.10 -5.72 0.19
CA HIS A 41 11.59 -5.91 -1.18
C HIS A 41 10.88 -4.95 -2.14
N VAL A 42 9.56 -5.01 -2.22
CA VAL A 42 8.78 -4.23 -3.19
C VAL A 42 8.95 -2.72 -2.97
N THR A 43 8.97 -2.26 -1.72
CA THR A 43 9.13 -0.84 -1.44
C THR A 43 10.58 -0.35 -1.62
N SER A 44 11.58 -1.22 -1.70
CA SER A 44 12.99 -0.83 -1.89
C SER A 44 13.52 -1.12 -3.30
N PHE A 45 12.88 -2.03 -4.03
CA PHE A 45 13.27 -2.39 -5.38
C PHE A 45 13.01 -1.24 -6.36
N ALA A 46 14.09 -0.63 -6.84
CA ALA A 46 14.05 0.36 -7.91
C ALA A 46 14.65 -0.27 -9.17
N SER A 47 13.83 -0.41 -10.22
CA SER A 47 14.33 -0.86 -11.51
C SER A 47 15.20 0.23 -12.14
N PRO A 48 16.39 -0.09 -12.69
CA PRO A 48 17.13 0.86 -13.51
C PRO A 48 16.30 1.25 -14.74
N ALA A 49 16.21 2.54 -15.04
CA ALA A 49 15.57 3.01 -16.28
C ALA A 49 16.36 2.58 -17.54
N SER A 50 17.65 2.27 -17.37
CA SER A 50 18.58 1.76 -18.38
C SER A 50 19.72 0.99 -17.70
N SER A 51 20.42 0.12 -18.44
CA SER A 51 21.60 -0.63 -17.98
C SER A 51 22.80 0.25 -17.62
N SER A 52 22.77 1.53 -18.00
CA SER A 52 23.79 2.54 -17.67
C SER A 52 23.43 3.44 -16.49
N ASP A 53 22.18 3.39 -16.00
CA ASP A 53 21.68 4.33 -15.00
C ASP A 53 21.81 3.76 -13.59
N LYS A 54 22.21 4.61 -12.62
CA LYS A 54 22.07 4.26 -11.21
C LYS A 54 20.59 4.04 -10.92
N ALA A 55 20.24 2.88 -10.36
CA ALA A 55 18.91 2.63 -9.84
C ALA A 55 18.51 3.76 -8.89
N GLY A 56 17.33 4.34 -9.12
CA GLY A 56 16.77 5.37 -8.25
C GLY A 56 16.49 4.87 -6.84
N LYS A 57 15.91 5.72 -5.99
CA LYS A 57 15.34 5.30 -4.71
C LYS A 57 13.82 5.34 -4.81
N ASN A 58 13.15 4.40 -4.16
CA ASN A 58 11.71 4.53 -3.93
C ASN A 58 11.44 5.44 -2.73
N ALA A 59 10.26 6.04 -2.70
CA ALA A 59 9.75 6.76 -1.55
C ALA A 59 8.65 5.96 -0.83
N VAL A 60 8.60 6.07 0.49
CA VAL A 60 7.52 5.57 1.34
C VAL A 60 6.89 6.75 2.07
N VAL A 61 5.58 6.90 1.92
CA VAL A 61 4.77 7.96 2.52
C VAL A 61 3.90 7.34 3.60
N MET A 62 3.92 7.92 4.80
CA MET A 62 3.17 7.43 5.94
C MET A 62 2.66 8.54 6.86
N GLY A 63 1.61 8.25 7.62
CA GLY A 63 1.12 9.14 8.69
C GLY A 63 1.92 8.97 9.99
N ARG A 64 1.79 9.94 10.90
CA ARG A 64 2.46 9.93 12.22
C ARG A 64 2.28 8.62 12.99
N ASN A 65 1.05 8.13 13.14
CA ASN A 65 0.80 6.91 13.92
C ASN A 65 1.50 5.68 13.33
N THR A 66 1.58 5.58 12.00
CA THR A 66 2.33 4.51 11.31
C THR A 66 3.83 4.67 11.54
N TRP A 67 4.36 5.89 11.48
CA TRP A 67 5.75 6.15 11.84
C TRP A 67 6.05 5.71 13.27
N GLU A 68 5.22 6.11 14.23
CA GLU A 68 5.40 5.80 15.66
C GLU A 68 5.29 4.30 15.96
N SER A 69 4.45 3.55 15.23
CA SER A 69 4.29 2.10 15.41
C SER A 69 5.47 1.28 14.90
N ILE A 70 6.30 1.82 14.01
CA ILE A 70 7.51 1.14 13.55
C ILE A 70 8.54 1.17 14.69
N PRO A 71 9.11 0.01 15.10
CA PRO A 71 10.16 -0.02 16.11
C PRO A 71 11.32 0.89 15.75
N THR A 72 11.83 1.67 16.71
CA THR A 72 12.87 2.69 16.49
C THR A 72 14.10 2.16 15.75
N ARG A 73 14.53 0.93 16.05
CA ARG A 73 15.66 0.25 15.37
C ARG A 73 15.44 0.01 13.86
N PHE A 74 14.20 0.07 13.39
CA PHE A 74 13.83 -0.11 11.98
C PHE A 74 13.44 1.21 11.32
N ARG A 75 13.50 2.34 12.05
CA ARG A 75 13.32 3.69 11.50
C ARG A 75 14.67 4.39 11.32
N PRO A 76 14.86 5.15 10.23
CA PRO A 76 13.99 5.20 9.06
C PRO A 76 14.01 3.87 8.27
N LEU A 77 13.03 3.68 7.39
CA LEU A 77 12.98 2.50 6.54
C LEU A 77 14.14 2.57 5.53
N ALA A 78 15.22 1.84 5.82
CA ALA A 78 16.48 1.91 5.08
C ALA A 78 16.31 1.68 3.57
N GLY A 79 17.14 2.36 2.77
CA GLY A 79 17.15 2.27 1.31
C GLY A 79 16.03 3.04 0.60
N ARG A 80 15.18 3.77 1.33
CA ARG A 80 14.02 4.50 0.81
C ARG A 80 14.02 5.94 1.30
N VAL A 81 13.41 6.83 0.51
CA VAL A 81 13.05 8.17 0.97
C VAL A 81 11.83 8.05 1.87
N ASN A 82 11.95 8.45 3.13
CA ASN A 82 10.87 8.36 4.10
C ASN A 82 10.16 9.70 4.17
N VAL A 83 8.84 9.70 4.02
CA VAL A 83 7.99 10.90 4.09
C VAL A 83 6.94 10.66 5.15
N VAL A 84 7.00 11.43 6.22
CA VAL A 84 6.04 11.38 7.33
C VAL A 84 5.12 12.59 7.25
N ILE A 85 3.81 12.35 7.38
CA ILE A 85 2.80 13.40 7.39
C ILE A 85 2.25 13.57 8.82
N SER A 86 2.43 14.76 9.38
CA SER A 86 1.92 15.13 10.70
C SER A 86 1.68 16.64 10.80
N ARG A 87 0.54 17.04 11.35
CA ARG A 87 0.20 18.46 11.58
C ARG A 87 0.68 19.02 12.91
N SER A 88 0.98 18.15 13.87
CA SER A 88 1.12 18.54 15.28
C SER A 88 2.43 18.12 15.93
N ALA A 89 3.25 17.33 15.23
CA ALA A 89 4.55 16.88 15.74
C ALA A 89 5.66 17.59 14.99
N SER A 90 6.75 17.87 15.69
CA SER A 90 8.00 18.36 15.12
C SER A 90 8.89 17.20 14.62
N ALA A 91 9.90 17.53 13.81
CA ALA A 91 10.86 16.54 13.34
C ALA A 91 11.65 15.92 14.52
N ASP A 92 12.05 16.75 15.48
CA ASP A 92 12.82 16.33 16.65
C ASP A 92 12.06 15.33 17.53
N GLU A 93 10.78 15.60 17.83
CA GLU A 93 9.92 14.68 18.60
C GLU A 93 9.76 13.32 17.93
N LEU A 94 9.78 13.30 16.59
CA LEU A 94 9.65 12.08 15.80
C LEU A 94 11.00 11.42 15.47
N GLY A 95 12.13 12.02 15.86
CA GLY A 95 13.47 11.56 15.50
C GLY A 95 13.71 11.57 13.99
N ILE A 96 13.13 12.53 13.28
CA ILE A 96 13.24 12.66 11.82
C ILE A 96 14.48 13.48 11.48
N ASP A 97 15.41 12.84 10.76
CA ASP A 97 16.63 13.48 10.25
C ASP A 97 16.60 13.53 8.72
N ALA A 98 16.55 14.76 8.18
CA ALA A 98 16.55 15.02 6.75
C ALA A 98 17.83 14.52 6.05
N THR A 99 18.96 14.43 6.77
CA THR A 99 20.22 13.90 6.23
C THR A 99 20.14 12.38 5.96
N GLN A 100 19.19 11.68 6.61
CA GLN A 100 18.90 10.27 6.39
C GLN A 100 17.78 10.05 5.37
N ASP A 101 17.53 11.01 4.47
CA ASP A 101 16.45 10.96 3.50
C ASP A 101 15.05 10.80 4.13
N THR A 102 14.86 11.36 5.33
CA THR A 102 13.60 11.28 6.07
C THR A 102 13.02 12.67 6.31
N HIS A 103 11.79 12.91 5.86
CA HIS A 103 11.20 14.24 5.74
C HIS A 103 9.84 14.29 6.41
N LEU A 104 9.56 15.40 7.09
CA LEU A 104 8.28 15.66 7.74
C LEU A 104 7.52 16.75 6.97
N PHE A 105 6.24 16.50 6.69
CA PHE A 105 5.35 17.48 6.07
C PHE A 105 4.04 17.63 6.84
N PRO A 106 3.43 18.83 6.85
CA PRO A 106 2.18 19.08 7.56
C PRO A 106 0.97 18.47 6.86
N ASN A 107 1.03 18.22 5.55
CA ASN A 107 -0.08 17.71 4.76
C ASN A 107 0.37 16.94 3.50
N PRO A 108 -0.52 16.14 2.89
CA PRO A 108 -0.25 15.44 1.64
C PRO A 108 0.19 16.31 0.46
N THR A 109 -0.38 17.50 0.32
CA THR A 109 -0.10 18.38 -0.83
C THR A 109 1.36 18.82 -0.86
N GLU A 110 1.90 19.22 0.29
CA GLU A 110 3.32 19.59 0.42
C GLU A 110 4.24 18.39 0.22
N ALA A 111 3.90 17.22 0.79
CA ALA A 111 4.64 15.99 0.57
C ALA A 111 4.69 15.59 -0.92
N LEU A 112 3.56 15.65 -1.62
CA LEU A 112 3.48 15.36 -3.07
C LEU A 112 4.26 16.37 -3.91
N THR A 113 4.26 17.64 -3.52
CA THR A 113 5.05 18.68 -4.18
C THR A 113 6.55 18.40 -4.05
N TYR A 114 7.01 18.05 -2.84
CA TYR A 114 8.38 17.63 -2.60
C TYR A 114 8.78 16.42 -3.45
N LEU A 115 7.95 15.37 -3.46
CA LEU A 115 8.21 14.16 -4.24
C LEU A 115 8.28 14.45 -5.75
N ARG A 116 7.41 15.33 -6.26
CA ARG A 116 7.42 15.74 -7.67
C ARG A 116 8.70 16.47 -8.04
N THR A 117 9.10 17.44 -7.22
CA THR A 117 10.36 18.16 -7.42
C THR A 117 11.54 17.19 -7.38
N ARG A 118 11.57 16.27 -6.41
CA ARG A 118 12.67 15.30 -6.28
C ARG A 118 12.76 14.36 -7.48
N GLN A 119 11.64 14.00 -8.09
CA GLN A 119 11.62 13.17 -9.30
C GLN A 119 12.09 13.92 -10.55
N THR A 120 11.82 15.22 -10.67
CA THR A 120 12.16 16.02 -11.86
C THR A 120 13.55 16.67 -11.78
N THR A 121 14.06 16.93 -10.58
CA THR A 121 15.42 17.45 -10.39
C THR A 121 16.47 16.40 -10.78
N GLN A 122 17.63 16.85 -11.29
CA GLN A 122 18.82 16.02 -11.48
C GLN A 122 19.44 15.61 -10.12
N SER A 123 18.67 14.91 -9.29
CA SER A 123 19.16 14.32 -8.07
C SER A 123 20.15 13.20 -8.40
N PRO A 124 21.27 13.06 -7.68
CA PRO A 124 22.18 11.92 -7.84
C PRO A 124 21.51 10.57 -7.54
N THR A 125 20.35 10.58 -6.89
CA THR A 125 19.47 9.42 -6.67
C THR A 125 18.02 9.82 -7.00
N PRO A 126 17.59 9.72 -8.27
CA PRO A 126 16.24 10.08 -8.67
C PRO A 126 15.20 9.17 -8.00
N LEU A 127 13.96 9.65 -7.86
CA LEU A 127 12.87 8.81 -7.37
C LEU A 127 12.43 7.83 -8.48
N SER A 128 12.25 6.56 -8.11
CA SER A 128 11.73 5.52 -9.01
C SER A 128 10.22 5.34 -8.82
N ARG A 129 9.77 4.87 -7.65
CA ARG A 129 8.34 4.72 -7.31
C ARG A 129 8.01 5.36 -5.97
N ILE A 130 6.74 5.69 -5.78
CA ILE A 130 6.21 6.26 -4.53
C ILE A 130 5.16 5.30 -3.97
N PHE A 131 5.37 4.89 -2.72
CA PHE A 131 4.49 3.99 -2.00
C PHE A 131 3.78 4.72 -0.87
N LEU A 132 2.44 4.62 -0.81
CA LEU A 132 1.67 4.97 0.38
C LEU A 132 1.58 3.73 1.27
N ILE A 133 2.14 3.81 2.48
CA ILE A 133 2.26 2.67 3.40
C ILE A 133 1.37 2.82 4.65
N GLY A 134 0.44 3.77 4.63
CA GLY A 134 -0.61 3.93 5.63
C GLY A 134 -0.46 5.14 6.55
N GLY A 135 -1.27 5.26 7.60
CA GLY A 135 -2.34 4.34 8.01
C GLY A 135 -3.70 4.68 7.40
N ALA A 136 -4.76 4.19 8.04
CA ALA A 136 -6.15 4.30 7.57
C ALA A 136 -6.55 5.71 7.11
N GLN A 137 -6.14 6.77 7.81
CA GLN A 137 -6.49 8.14 7.41
C GLN A 137 -5.95 8.52 6.02
N LEU A 138 -4.68 8.20 5.74
CA LEU A 138 -4.09 8.52 4.44
C LEU A 138 -4.61 7.57 3.35
N TYR A 139 -4.80 6.29 3.68
CA TYR A 139 -5.42 5.34 2.77
C TYR A 139 -6.83 5.79 2.36
N ALA A 140 -7.65 6.22 3.33
CA ALA A 140 -8.99 6.72 3.08
C ALA A 140 -8.98 7.96 2.20
N GLN A 141 -8.11 8.92 2.49
CA GLN A 141 -7.98 10.10 1.65
C GLN A 141 -7.60 9.74 0.21
N ALA A 142 -6.60 8.88 0.00
CA ALA A 142 -6.17 8.48 -1.33
C ALA A 142 -7.27 7.73 -2.10
N LEU A 143 -7.90 6.74 -1.47
CA LEU A 143 -8.98 5.96 -2.10
C LEU A 143 -10.21 6.82 -2.41
N GLN A 144 -10.65 7.71 -1.50
CA GLN A 144 -11.81 8.57 -1.73
C GLN A 144 -11.58 9.57 -2.87
N GLU A 145 -10.41 10.24 -2.89
CA GLU A 145 -10.06 11.17 -3.96
C GLU A 145 -10.06 10.49 -5.33
N ASP A 146 -9.63 9.24 -5.41
CA ASP A 146 -9.55 8.48 -6.65
C ASP A 146 -10.84 7.74 -7.02
N ASN A 147 -11.70 7.40 -6.06
CA ASN A 147 -13.03 6.87 -6.36
C ASN A 147 -13.99 7.97 -6.90
N GLY A 148 -13.56 9.24 -6.90
CA GLY A 148 -14.37 10.39 -7.31
C GLY A 148 -15.45 10.76 -6.28
N VAL A 149 -15.41 10.12 -5.11
CA VAL A 149 -16.32 10.36 -3.99
C VAL A 149 -15.81 11.61 -3.26
N GLY A 150 -16.13 12.78 -3.82
CA GLY A 150 -15.76 14.06 -3.21
C GLY A 150 -15.38 15.19 -4.18
N LYS A 151 -15.57 15.05 -5.50
CA LYS A 151 -15.26 16.15 -6.43
C LYS A 151 -16.42 16.44 -7.36
N ALA A 152 -17.21 17.45 -7.01
CA ALA A 152 -17.82 18.30 -8.02
C ALA A 152 -16.67 19.01 -8.75
N ASN A 153 -16.45 18.67 -10.03
CA ASN A 153 -15.49 19.27 -10.95
C ASN A 153 -13.99 19.04 -10.68
N GLY A 154 -13.43 17.98 -11.28
CA GLY A 154 -12.00 17.85 -11.56
C GLY A 154 -11.12 17.57 -10.34
N ALA A 155 -10.22 16.59 -10.44
CA ALA A 155 -9.21 16.41 -9.39
C ALA A 155 -8.31 17.65 -9.33
N PRO A 156 -8.19 18.39 -8.20
CA PRO A 156 -7.24 19.49 -8.07
C PRO A 156 -5.86 19.04 -8.52
N GLU A 157 -5.17 19.94 -9.20
CA GLU A 157 -3.77 19.81 -9.51
C GLU A 157 -3.01 19.61 -8.19
N GLY A 158 -2.44 18.42 -7.97
CA GLY A 158 -1.69 18.11 -6.75
C GLY A 158 -2.36 17.17 -5.74
N GLY A 159 -3.55 16.63 -6.03
CA GLY A 159 -4.11 15.50 -5.27
C GLY A 159 -3.35 14.19 -5.52
N TRP A 160 -3.74 13.14 -4.80
CA TRP A 160 -3.22 11.79 -5.05
C TRP A 160 -3.51 11.34 -6.48
N ASN A 161 -2.64 10.49 -7.00
CA ASN A 161 -2.85 9.77 -8.24
C ASN A 161 -2.61 8.29 -7.96
N LEU A 162 -3.51 7.70 -7.17
CA LEU A 162 -3.47 6.30 -6.85
C LEU A 162 -3.90 5.51 -8.10
N ASP A 163 -2.94 4.79 -8.67
CA ASP A 163 -3.15 3.96 -9.86
C ASP A 163 -2.97 2.46 -9.57
N ARG A 164 -2.45 2.14 -8.39
CA ARG A 164 -2.15 0.77 -7.99
C ARG A 164 -2.34 0.53 -6.49
N LEU A 165 -2.88 -0.65 -6.16
CA LEU A 165 -2.91 -1.19 -4.81
C LEU A 165 -2.13 -2.51 -4.82
N LEU A 166 -1.25 -2.69 -3.85
CA LEU A 166 -0.64 -3.95 -3.50
C LEU A 166 -1.24 -4.40 -2.18
N VAL A 167 -1.97 -5.50 -2.22
CA VAL A 167 -2.72 -5.99 -1.07
C VAL A 167 -2.17 -7.37 -0.73
N THR A 168 -1.53 -7.49 0.43
CA THR A 168 -1.41 -8.81 1.06
C THR A 168 -2.79 -9.12 1.64
N ARG A 169 -3.58 -9.94 0.95
CA ARG A 169 -4.89 -10.37 1.43
C ARG A 169 -4.70 -11.53 2.39
N ILE A 170 -4.96 -11.28 3.67
CA ILE A 170 -5.06 -12.35 4.65
C ILE A 170 -6.39 -13.07 4.41
N LEU A 171 -6.35 -14.39 4.39
CA LEU A 171 -7.51 -15.26 4.14
C LEU A 171 -7.99 -15.88 5.46
N ASN A 172 -7.07 -16.39 6.28
CA ASN A 172 -7.39 -16.94 7.59
C ASN A 172 -6.22 -16.73 8.58
N PRO A 173 -6.47 -16.45 9.88
CA PRO A 173 -7.78 -16.17 10.48
C PRO A 173 -8.31 -14.80 10.04
N SER A 174 -9.60 -14.54 10.31
CA SER A 174 -10.25 -13.27 9.94
C SER A 174 -9.75 -12.05 10.71
N TYR A 175 -8.97 -12.25 11.78
CA TYR A 175 -8.44 -11.19 12.65
C TYR A 175 -9.55 -10.22 13.14
N GLU A 176 -10.61 -10.76 13.74
CA GLU A 176 -11.79 -10.00 14.19
C GLU A 176 -11.49 -8.92 15.23
N GLN A 177 -10.33 -8.98 15.89
CA GLN A 177 -9.86 -7.98 16.86
C GLN A 177 -9.35 -6.67 16.22
N CYS A 178 -9.40 -6.53 14.90
CA CYS A 178 -9.02 -5.27 14.23
C CYS A 178 -9.92 -4.12 14.65
N ASP A 179 -9.32 -2.96 14.90
CA ASP A 179 -10.00 -1.69 15.22
C ASP A 179 -9.74 -0.59 14.20
N VAL A 180 -8.84 -0.84 13.24
CA VAL A 180 -8.51 0.06 12.13
C VAL A 180 -8.70 -0.69 10.83
N PHE A 181 -9.42 -0.08 9.88
CA PHE A 181 -9.83 -0.71 8.63
C PHE A 181 -9.36 0.08 7.40
N LEU A 182 -9.05 -0.63 6.33
CA LEU A 182 -8.90 -0.08 4.99
C LEU A 182 -10.31 0.15 4.39
N PRO A 183 -10.61 1.33 3.84
CA PRO A 183 -11.87 1.55 3.17
C PRO A 183 -12.09 0.59 2.00
N GLU A 184 -13.33 0.15 1.83
CA GLU A 184 -13.65 -0.77 0.75
C GLU A 184 -13.40 -0.14 -0.63
N PHE A 185 -12.69 -0.89 -1.48
CA PHE A 185 -12.33 -0.49 -2.84
C PHE A 185 -12.85 -1.48 -3.89
N ARG A 186 -13.43 -2.60 -3.45
CA ARG A 186 -13.98 -3.68 -4.29
C ARG A 186 -15.48 -3.51 -4.50
N THR A 187 -16.01 -4.07 -5.58
CA THR A 187 -17.45 -4.24 -5.77
C THR A 187 -17.96 -5.48 -5.02
N ALA A 188 -19.28 -5.63 -4.90
CA ALA A 188 -19.88 -6.80 -4.26
C ALA A 188 -19.52 -8.12 -4.97
N GLU A 189 -19.40 -8.07 -6.30
CA GLU A 189 -19.00 -9.22 -7.13
C GLU A 189 -17.55 -9.61 -6.87
N GLN A 190 -16.65 -8.63 -6.72
CA GLN A 190 -15.24 -8.87 -6.42
C GLN A 190 -15.06 -9.48 -5.02
N ILE A 191 -15.79 -8.98 -4.02
CA ILE A 191 -15.81 -9.56 -2.67
C ILE A 191 -16.29 -11.01 -2.71
N SER A 192 -17.36 -11.28 -3.45
CA SER A 192 -17.92 -12.63 -3.57
C SER A 192 -16.95 -13.58 -4.29
N SER A 193 -16.24 -13.11 -5.31
CA SER A 193 -15.22 -13.89 -6.03
C SER A 193 -14.04 -14.26 -5.12
N GLU A 194 -13.53 -13.32 -4.32
CA GLU A 194 -12.46 -13.59 -3.35
C GLU A 194 -12.89 -14.67 -2.32
N ALA A 195 -14.10 -14.58 -1.78
CA ALA A 195 -14.61 -15.55 -0.82
C ALA A 195 -14.80 -16.97 -1.40
N GLN A 196 -15.13 -17.08 -2.69
CA GLN A 196 -15.24 -18.38 -3.37
C GLN A 196 -13.88 -19.02 -3.65
N GLU A 197 -12.87 -18.20 -4.00
CA GLU A 197 -11.48 -18.64 -4.16
C GLU A 197 -10.90 -19.15 -2.83
N GLU A 198 -11.25 -18.52 -1.70
CA GLU A 198 -10.91 -18.98 -0.34
C GLU A 198 -11.50 -20.36 -0.03
N GLY A 199 -12.79 -20.58 -0.34
CA GLY A 199 -13.50 -21.84 -0.05
C GLY A 199 -13.07 -23.04 -0.91
N ALA A 200 -12.59 -22.80 -2.13
CA ALA A 200 -12.13 -23.87 -3.03
C ALA A 200 -10.84 -24.57 -2.55
N GLY A 201 -10.08 -23.94 -1.64
CA GLY A 201 -8.86 -24.50 -1.06
C GLY A 201 -9.07 -25.34 0.21
N ASN A 202 -10.27 -25.35 0.79
CA ASN A 202 -10.54 -26.01 2.07
C ASN A 202 -11.85 -26.82 2.01
N ALA A 203 -11.81 -28.00 1.38
CA ALA A 203 -12.87 -28.99 1.49
C ALA A 203 -12.81 -29.65 2.89
N GLY A 204 -13.26 -28.92 3.90
CA GLY A 204 -13.52 -29.40 5.24
C GLY A 204 -14.78 -28.71 5.75
N ASN A 205 -15.87 -29.47 5.88
CA ASN A 205 -17.17 -29.03 6.39
C ASN A 205 -17.00 -28.21 7.68
N ASP A 206 -17.38 -26.95 7.65
CA ASP A 206 -18.02 -26.31 8.79
C ASP A 206 -19.04 -25.28 8.27
N ASP A 207 -20.32 -25.63 8.38
CA ASP A 207 -21.44 -24.73 8.13
C ASP A 207 -21.50 -23.73 9.30
N THR A 208 -20.77 -22.63 9.18
CA THR A 208 -21.06 -21.43 9.96
C THR A 208 -21.19 -20.24 9.02
N GLU A 209 -22.46 -19.89 8.77
CA GLU A 209 -22.88 -18.62 8.20
C GLU A 209 -22.51 -17.49 9.18
N SER A 210 -21.22 -17.17 9.25
CA SER A 210 -20.72 -16.00 9.98
C SER A 210 -20.96 -14.80 9.08
N ALA A 211 -22.00 -14.03 9.42
CA ALA A 211 -22.18 -12.69 8.90
C ALA A 211 -20.95 -11.86 9.30
N ALA A 212 -19.94 -11.85 8.42
CA ALA A 212 -18.78 -11.01 8.55
C ALA A 212 -19.27 -9.57 8.71
N LYS A 213 -19.00 -8.97 9.88
CA LYS A 213 -19.01 -7.53 10.04
C LYS A 213 -17.90 -6.99 9.13
N GLY A 214 -18.24 -6.80 7.86
CA GLY A 214 -17.35 -6.26 6.84
C GLY A 214 -16.80 -4.91 7.28
N GLY A 215 -15.54 -4.63 6.93
CA GLY A 215 -14.87 -3.38 7.25
C GLY A 215 -15.70 -2.18 6.82
N GLU A 216 -15.53 -1.08 7.55
CA GLU A 216 -16.30 0.15 7.38
C GLU A 216 -16.29 0.63 5.91
N GLY A 217 -17.40 0.42 5.21
CA GLY A 217 -17.61 0.90 3.84
C GLY A 217 -18.59 0.02 3.08
N LYS A 218 -19.51 0.64 2.34
CA LYS A 218 -20.31 -0.12 1.36
C LYS A 218 -19.40 -0.53 0.20
N PRO A 219 -19.61 -1.71 -0.41
CA PRO A 219 -18.95 -2.05 -1.67
C PRO A 219 -19.14 -0.95 -2.70
N LEU A 220 -18.17 -0.79 -3.61
CA LEU A 220 -18.29 0.19 -4.67
C LEU A 220 -19.43 -0.18 -5.62
N ASP A 221 -20.27 0.80 -5.96
CA ASP A 221 -21.38 0.62 -6.92
C ASP A 221 -20.90 0.44 -8.37
N ARG A 222 -19.61 0.67 -8.63
CA ARG A 222 -19.00 0.57 -9.96
C ARG A 222 -17.60 0.00 -9.87
N LEU A 223 -17.18 -0.64 -10.95
CA LEU A 223 -15.81 -1.12 -11.11
C LEU A 223 -14.84 0.07 -11.23
N VAL A 224 -13.97 0.23 -10.23
CA VAL A 224 -12.88 1.22 -10.23
C VAL A 224 -11.52 0.54 -10.29
N TRP A 225 -11.41 -0.61 -9.64
CA TRP A 225 -10.18 -1.37 -9.49
C TRP A 225 -10.33 -2.75 -10.11
N GLN A 226 -9.30 -3.21 -10.79
CA GLN A 226 -9.24 -4.55 -11.38
C GLN A 226 -8.01 -5.28 -10.83
N ARG A 227 -8.20 -6.54 -10.43
CA ARG A 227 -7.11 -7.41 -10.01
C ARG A 227 -6.24 -7.72 -11.23
N SER A 228 -4.94 -7.48 -11.10
CA SER A 228 -3.92 -7.84 -12.08
C SER A 228 -3.60 -9.32 -12.01
N SER A 229 -3.06 -9.85 -13.10
CA SER A 229 -2.56 -11.22 -13.16
C SER A 229 -1.32 -11.42 -12.26
N PRO A 230 -1.04 -12.67 -11.84
CA PRO A 230 0.18 -12.97 -11.09
C PRO A 230 1.47 -12.61 -11.85
N ASP A 231 1.47 -12.72 -13.19
CA ASP A 231 2.61 -12.34 -14.04
C ASP A 231 2.91 -10.84 -13.94
N GLU A 232 1.87 -10.00 -14.03
CA GLU A 232 2.01 -8.55 -13.88
C GLU A 232 2.50 -8.17 -12.47
N LEU A 233 2.06 -8.89 -11.43
CA LEU A 233 2.54 -8.66 -10.06
C LEU A 233 4.02 -9.02 -9.91
N GLU A 234 4.47 -10.15 -10.47
CA GLU A 234 5.88 -10.54 -10.46
C GLU A 234 6.76 -9.56 -11.23
N GLU A 235 6.33 -9.15 -12.41
CA GLU A 235 7.02 -8.13 -13.20
C GLU A 235 7.12 -6.82 -12.39
N PHE A 236 6.03 -6.39 -11.77
CA PHE A 236 6.04 -5.20 -10.91
C PHE A 236 7.02 -5.35 -9.74
N ALA A 237 7.05 -6.51 -9.09
CA ALA A 237 7.95 -6.81 -7.96
C ALA A 237 9.42 -6.99 -8.39
N GLY A 238 9.72 -6.96 -9.70
CA GLY A 238 11.07 -7.03 -10.26
C GLY A 238 11.53 -8.41 -10.69
N GLY A 239 10.64 -9.41 -10.72
CA GLY A 239 10.90 -10.78 -11.21
C GLY A 239 11.96 -11.58 -10.45
N ALA A 240 12.61 -10.99 -9.45
CA ALA A 240 13.64 -11.62 -8.64
C ALA A 240 13.05 -12.42 -7.48
N GLN A 241 13.73 -13.50 -7.09
CA GLN A 241 13.41 -14.25 -5.89
C GLN A 241 13.58 -13.35 -4.65
N ILE A 242 12.53 -13.25 -3.84
CA ILE A 242 12.55 -12.48 -2.59
C ILE A 242 13.12 -13.38 -1.49
N PRO A 243 14.20 -12.97 -0.78
CA PRO A 243 14.77 -13.78 0.28
C PRO A 243 13.74 -14.17 1.35
N GLY A 244 13.63 -15.47 1.61
CA GLY A 244 12.67 -16.03 2.55
C GLY A 244 11.28 -16.30 1.98
N LEU A 245 11.02 -15.99 0.70
CA LEU A 245 9.81 -16.43 -0.02
C LEU A 245 10.19 -17.40 -1.13
N ASP A 246 9.44 -18.49 -1.21
CA ASP A 246 9.55 -19.46 -2.31
C ASP A 246 8.90 -18.89 -3.58
N SER A 247 7.75 -18.23 -3.43
CA SER A 247 7.04 -17.54 -4.50
C SER A 247 6.19 -16.40 -3.93
N ILE A 248 5.86 -15.42 -4.78
CA ILE A 248 4.80 -14.45 -4.49
C ILE A 248 3.45 -14.85 -5.12
N ARG A 249 3.39 -16.02 -5.77
CA ARG A 249 2.17 -16.58 -6.36
C ARG A 249 1.43 -17.47 -5.37
N GLY A 250 0.11 -17.42 -5.47
CA GLY A 250 -0.79 -18.28 -4.71
C GLY A 250 -0.74 -18.03 -3.21
N VAL A 251 -1.39 -18.92 -2.48
CA VAL A 251 -1.53 -18.84 -1.03
C VAL A 251 -0.22 -19.19 -0.34
N GLN A 252 0.16 -18.33 0.60
CA GLN A 252 1.27 -18.48 1.53
C GLN A 252 0.73 -18.89 2.89
N GLU A 253 1.47 -19.75 3.59
CA GLU A 253 1.16 -20.16 4.96
C GLU A 253 2.31 -19.77 5.89
N GLU A 254 2.05 -18.90 6.86
CA GLU A 254 3.05 -18.50 7.87
C GLU A 254 2.41 -18.37 9.25
N LYS A 255 2.90 -19.17 10.22
CA LYS A 255 2.47 -19.11 11.63
C LYS A 255 0.94 -19.21 11.83
N GLY A 256 0.30 -20.11 11.09
CA GLY A 256 -1.14 -20.31 11.15
C GLY A 256 -1.95 -19.20 10.49
N THR A 257 -1.30 -18.34 9.69
CA THR A 257 -1.97 -17.36 8.84
C THR A 257 -1.77 -17.72 7.38
N SER A 258 -2.88 -17.84 6.68
CA SER A 258 -2.93 -17.99 5.23
C SER A 258 -3.16 -16.64 4.58
N TYR A 259 -2.38 -16.32 3.55
CA TYR A 259 -2.49 -15.05 2.84
C TYR A 259 -1.96 -15.15 1.42
N GLU A 260 -2.36 -14.23 0.55
CA GLU A 260 -1.82 -14.13 -0.81
C GLU A 260 -1.44 -12.69 -1.16
N PHE A 261 -0.52 -12.54 -2.10
CA PHE A 261 -0.14 -11.23 -2.63
C PHE A 261 -0.99 -10.92 -3.85
N GLN A 262 -1.67 -9.78 -3.80
CA GLN A 262 -2.50 -9.28 -4.88
C GLN A 262 -2.00 -7.93 -5.37
N MET A 263 -2.18 -7.68 -6.65
CA MET A 263 -2.02 -6.37 -7.24
C MET A 263 -3.32 -5.95 -7.92
N TRP A 264 -3.72 -4.70 -7.69
CA TRP A 264 -4.91 -4.11 -8.28
C TRP A 264 -4.50 -2.84 -9.01
N THR A 265 -5.01 -2.64 -10.21
CA THR A 265 -4.78 -1.44 -11.00
C THR A 265 -6.09 -0.73 -11.26
N ARG A 266 -6.01 0.59 -11.40
CA ARG A 266 -7.18 1.40 -11.70
C ARG A 266 -7.65 1.15 -13.13
N VAL A 267 -8.95 0.92 -13.30
CA VAL A 267 -9.57 0.81 -14.62
C VAL A 267 -9.52 2.18 -15.29
N ARG A 268 -8.93 2.26 -16.48
CA ARG A 268 -8.95 3.49 -17.29
C ARG A 268 -10.39 3.72 -17.76
N GLN A 269 -10.97 4.86 -17.35
CA GLN A 269 -12.27 5.33 -17.85
C GLN A 269 -12.11 6.09 -19.16
#